data_AF-A0A8S2V943-F1
#
_entry.id   AF-A0A8S2V943-F1
#
_cell.length_a   1.000
_cell.length_b   1.000
_cell.length_c   1.000
_cell.angle_alpha   90.00
_cell.angle_beta   90.00
_cell.angle_gamma   90.00
#
_symmetry.space_group_name_H-M   'P 1'
#
loop_
_entity.id
_entity.type
_entity.pdbx_description
1 polymer ?
#
loop_
_entity_poly.entity_id
_entity_poly.type
_entity_poly.pdbx_seq_one_letter_code
_entity_poly.pdbx_strand_id
1 'polypeptide(L)'
;MIRNLIIVLVAVLTITTQAKEIAEEDNVLVLTNDTFDEALEKHKHILVEFYAPWCGHCKQLAPAYAAAATQLKDSDSDIKLAKVDATVEQDLGQKYGIKGYPTIKFFSDSNVIEYNGGRTADD
;
A
#
# COMPACT_ATOMS: atom_id res chain seq x y z
N MET A 1 -24.52 58.78 4.76
CA MET A 1 -24.21 57.64 5.65
C MET A 1 -24.00 56.42 4.76
N ILE A 2 -22.74 56.13 4.44
CA ILE A 2 -22.32 55.00 3.59
C ILE A 2 -21.64 54.03 4.56
N ARG A 3 -22.14 52.81 4.71
CA ARG A 3 -21.43 51.70 5.37
C ARG A 3 -21.98 50.36 4.91
N ASN A 4 -21.08 49.60 4.28
CA ASN A 4 -21.09 48.16 4.00
C ASN A 4 -22.03 47.75 2.84
N LEU A 5 -21.65 47.68 1.57
CA LEU A 5 -20.41 47.24 0.88
C LEU A 5 -19.93 45.83 1.31
N ILE A 6 -20.31 44.86 0.46
CA ILE A 6 -19.68 43.56 0.22
C ILE A 6 -19.77 42.54 1.38
N ILE A 7 -20.88 41.80 1.43
CA ILE A 7 -20.83 40.40 1.88
C ILE A 7 -20.36 39.62 0.65
N VAL A 8 -19.07 39.33 0.66
CA VAL A 8 -18.35 38.52 -0.32
C VAL A 8 -19.10 37.19 -0.50
N LEU A 9 -19.82 37.04 -1.60
CA LEU A 9 -20.32 35.77 -2.10
C LEU A 9 -19.14 34.96 -2.67
N VAL A 10 -18.14 34.68 -1.84
CA VAL A 10 -17.17 33.63 -2.15
C VAL A 10 -17.65 32.43 -1.37
N ALA A 11 -18.56 31.68 -1.99
CA ALA A 11 -18.62 30.26 -1.75
C ALA A 11 -17.24 29.72 -2.16
N VAL A 12 -16.29 29.73 -1.22
CA VAL A 12 -15.09 28.93 -1.34
C VAL A 12 -15.62 27.51 -1.34
N LEU A 13 -15.83 26.94 -2.52
CA LEU A 13 -15.83 25.50 -2.71
C LEU A 13 -14.42 25.05 -2.28
N THR A 14 -14.23 24.88 -0.98
CA THR A 14 -13.13 24.09 -0.47
C THR A 14 -13.43 22.69 -0.94
N ILE A 15 -12.94 22.34 -2.14
CA ILE A 15 -12.81 20.96 -2.55
C ILE A 15 -11.80 20.37 -1.57
N THR A 16 -12.30 19.84 -0.46
CA THR A 16 -11.49 19.03 0.43
C THR A 16 -11.15 17.78 -0.37
N THR A 17 -9.97 17.73 -0.97
CA THR A 17 -9.38 16.49 -1.47
C THR A 17 -9.28 15.56 -0.27
N GLN A 18 -10.21 14.62 -0.19
CA GLN A 18 -10.26 13.63 0.87
C GLN A 18 -9.18 12.60 0.53
N ALA A 19 -7.98 12.77 1.09
CA ALA A 19 -6.93 11.77 0.97
C ALA A 19 -7.45 10.48 1.62
N LYS A 20 -7.49 9.39 0.86
CA LYS A 20 -7.96 8.10 1.34
C LYS A 20 -6.86 7.53 2.24
N GLU A 21 -7.20 7.21 3.48
CA GLU A 21 -6.23 6.71 4.45
C GLU A 21 -5.67 5.34 4.01
N ILE A 22 -4.36 5.15 4.16
CA ILE A 22 -3.70 3.85 3.95
C ILE A 22 -3.97 3.01 5.19
N ALA A 23 -4.79 1.96 5.05
CA ALA A 23 -5.07 1.05 6.15
C ALA A 23 -3.87 0.14 6.47
N GLU A 24 -3.80 -0.37 7.69
CA GLU A 24 -2.75 -1.27 8.18
C GLU A 24 -3.39 -2.45 8.93
N GLU A 25 -2.88 -3.67 8.72
CA GLU A 25 -3.27 -4.88 9.43
C GLU A 25 -2.00 -5.63 9.84
N ASP A 26 -1.79 -5.86 11.13
CA ASP A 26 -0.60 -6.51 11.69
C ASP A 26 0.73 -5.91 11.18
N ASN A 27 0.81 -4.57 11.15
CA ASN A 27 1.94 -3.79 10.61
C ASN A 27 2.17 -3.91 9.09
N VAL A 28 1.28 -4.59 8.37
CA VAL A 28 1.30 -4.70 6.91
C VAL A 28 0.31 -3.69 6.31
N LEU A 29 0.78 -2.83 5.41
CA LEU A 29 -0.06 -1.86 4.73
C LEU A 29 -1.05 -2.57 3.79
N VAL A 30 -2.31 -2.17 3.82
CA VAL A 30 -3.35 -2.71 2.94
C VAL A 30 -3.58 -1.71 1.80
N LEU A 31 -3.05 -2.05 0.63
CA LEU A 31 -3.07 -1.15 -0.53
C LEU A 31 -4.21 -1.51 -1.47
N THR A 32 -4.85 -0.45 -1.98
CA THR A 32 -5.91 -0.50 -3.00
C THR A 32 -5.46 0.32 -4.20
N ASN A 33 -6.19 0.26 -5.32
CA ASN A 33 -5.94 1.13 -6.47
C ASN A 33 -5.79 2.61 -6.08
N ASP A 34 -6.59 3.07 -5.12
CA ASP A 34 -6.62 4.48 -4.70
C ASP A 34 -5.46 4.88 -3.79
N THR A 35 -4.82 3.93 -3.10
CA THR A 35 -3.80 4.19 -2.07
C THR A 35 -2.41 3.72 -2.46
N PHE A 36 -2.29 2.97 -3.56
CA PHE A 36 -1.04 2.33 -3.96
C PHE A 36 0.04 3.36 -4.31
N ASP A 37 -0.25 4.29 -5.20
CA ASP A 37 0.74 5.28 -5.65
C ASP A 37 1.15 6.22 -4.50
N GLU A 38 0.21 6.62 -3.63
CA GLU A 38 0.51 7.39 -2.42
C GLU A 38 1.43 6.63 -1.45
N ALA A 39 1.25 5.32 -1.31
CA ALA A 39 2.14 4.49 -0.49
C ALA A 39 3.57 4.44 -1.06
N LEU A 40 3.71 4.34 -2.40
CA LEU A 40 5.01 4.38 -3.07
C LEU A 40 5.70 5.74 -2.91
N GLU A 41 4.95 6.84 -2.91
CA GLU A 41 5.48 8.18 -2.68
C GLU A 41 5.93 8.40 -1.23
N LYS A 42 5.20 7.84 -0.25
CA LYS A 42 5.51 7.95 1.17
C LYS A 42 6.66 7.04 1.62
N HIS A 43 6.84 5.89 0.97
CA HIS A 43 7.79 4.87 1.39
C HIS A 43 8.73 4.50 0.23
N LYS A 44 10.00 4.88 0.37
CA LYS A 44 11.04 4.63 -0.64
C LYS A 44 11.25 3.14 -0.94
N HIS A 45 11.06 2.29 0.06
CA HIS A 45 11.28 0.85 -0.02
C HIS A 45 10.03 0.14 0.47
N ILE A 46 9.33 -0.54 -0.42
CA ILE A 46 8.14 -1.30 -0.05
C ILE A 46 8.13 -2.66 -0.74
N LEU A 47 7.98 -3.70 0.08
CA LEU A 47 7.75 -5.05 -0.37
C LEU A 47 6.23 -5.26 -0.40
N VAL A 48 5.67 -5.66 -1.54
CA VAL A 48 4.23 -5.84 -1.72
C VAL A 48 3.93 -7.30 -2.06
N GLU A 49 3.14 -7.96 -1.23
CA GLU A 49 2.50 -9.24 -1.53
C GLU A 49 1.22 -9.02 -2.34
N PHE A 50 1.19 -9.53 -3.57
CA PHE A 50 -0.04 -9.70 -4.33
C PHE A 50 -0.63 -11.08 -4.02
N TYR A 51 -1.80 -11.09 -3.39
CA TYR A 51 -2.42 -12.30 -2.87
C TYR A 51 -3.84 -12.51 -3.39
N ALA A 52 -4.41 -13.68 -3.07
CA ALA A 52 -5.82 -13.98 -3.21
C ALA A 52 -6.34 -14.62 -1.91
N PRO A 53 -7.56 -14.28 -1.44
CA PRO A 53 -8.08 -14.70 -0.14
C PRO A 53 -8.34 -16.21 -0.05
N TRP A 54 -8.47 -16.90 -1.18
CA TRP A 54 -8.64 -18.34 -1.26
C TRP A 54 -7.33 -19.11 -1.46
N CYS A 55 -6.20 -18.43 -1.66
CA CYS A 55 -4.91 -19.08 -1.88
C CYS A 55 -4.34 -19.64 -0.58
N GLY A 56 -4.17 -20.96 -0.50
CA GLY A 56 -3.60 -21.64 0.67
C GLY A 56 -2.16 -21.23 0.98
N HIS A 57 -1.35 -20.91 -0.03
CA HIS A 57 0.03 -20.44 0.18
C HIS A 57 0.09 -19.01 0.72
N CYS A 58 -0.82 -18.12 0.32
CA CYS A 58 -0.92 -16.77 0.89
C CYS A 58 -1.28 -16.83 2.37
N LYS A 59 -2.26 -17.68 2.74
CA LYS A 59 -2.64 -17.88 4.14
C LYS A 59 -1.49 -18.41 5.00
N GLN A 60 -0.62 -19.24 4.43
CA GLN A 60 0.57 -19.75 5.12
C GLN A 60 1.68 -18.70 5.25
N LEU A 61 1.80 -17.79 4.27
CA LEU A 61 2.79 -16.71 4.28
C LEU A 61 2.41 -15.60 5.26
N ALA A 62 1.12 -15.27 5.37
CA ALA A 62 0.63 -14.10 6.11
C ALA A 62 1.21 -13.95 7.55
N PRO A 63 1.30 -15.01 8.38
CA PRO A 63 1.89 -14.87 9.73
C PRO A 63 3.37 -14.49 9.71
N ALA A 64 4.16 -15.08 8.81
CA ALA A 64 5.58 -14.78 8.67
C ALA A 64 5.78 -13.36 8.10
N TYR A 65 4.93 -12.96 7.16
CA TYR A 65 4.96 -11.62 6.56
C TYR A 65 4.64 -10.52 7.58
N ALA A 66 3.63 -10.72 8.43
CA ALA A 66 3.30 -9.81 9.53
C ALA A 66 4.43 -9.75 10.59
N ALA A 67 5.04 -10.89 10.90
CA ALA A 67 6.19 -10.93 11.80
C ALA A 67 7.38 -10.14 11.23
N ALA A 68 7.73 -10.30 9.95
CA ALA A 68 8.75 -9.50 9.28
C ALA A 68 8.42 -8.00 9.30
N ALA A 69 7.16 -7.63 9.04
CA ALA A 69 6.72 -6.24 9.08
C ALA A 69 6.92 -5.62 10.47
N THR A 70 6.64 -6.41 11.51
CA THR A 70 6.86 -6.02 12.92
C THR A 70 8.35 -5.86 13.21
N GLN A 71 9.20 -6.82 12.82
CA GLN A 71 10.66 -6.72 13.02
C GLN A 71 11.27 -5.50 12.33
N LEU A 72 10.83 -5.20 11.10
CA LEU A 72 11.28 -4.01 10.35
C LEU A 72 10.84 -2.72 11.03
N LYS A 73 9.61 -2.68 11.58
CA LYS A 73 9.12 -1.53 12.34
C LYS A 73 9.90 -1.34 13.64
N ASP A 74 10.14 -2.40 14.40
CA ASP A 74 10.84 -2.37 15.69
C ASP A 74 12.33 -2.03 15.54
N SER A 75 12.91 -2.26 14.37
CA SER A 75 14.29 -1.91 14.03
C SER A 75 14.44 -0.54 13.37
N ASP A 76 13.37 0.27 13.32
CA ASP A 76 13.32 1.57 12.65
C ASP A 76 13.75 1.50 11.17
N SER A 77 13.49 0.37 10.50
CA SER A 77 13.78 0.19 9.08
C SER A 77 12.91 1.10 8.22
N ASP A 78 13.49 1.59 7.13
CA ASP A 78 12.81 2.35 6.08
C ASP A 78 12.02 1.45 5.12
N ILE A 79 12.18 0.13 5.21
CA ILE A 79 11.42 -0.85 4.43
C ILE A 79 10.04 -1.06 5.05
N LYS A 80 9.00 -1.00 4.22
CA LYS A 80 7.63 -1.35 4.59
C LYS A 80 7.16 -2.62 3.88
N LEU A 81 6.29 -3.36 4.55
CA LEU A 81 5.57 -4.49 3.97
C LEU A 81 4.14 -4.10 3.70
N ALA A 82 3.62 -4.56 2.57
CA ALA A 82 2.28 -4.27 2.12
C ALA A 82 1.64 -5.47 1.44
N LYS A 83 0.32 -5.46 1.35
CA LYS A 83 -0.46 -6.48 0.68
C LYS A 83 -1.53 -5.86 -0.21
N VAL A 84 -1.77 -6.50 -1.35
CA VAL A 84 -2.83 -6.16 -2.32
C VAL A 84 -3.62 -7.42 -2.64
N ASP A 85 -4.93 -7.37 -2.41
CA ASP A 85 -5.82 -8.41 -2.92
C ASP A 85 -6.01 -8.19 -4.42
N ALA A 86 -5.23 -8.91 -5.22
CA ALA A 86 -5.24 -8.78 -6.67
C ALA A 86 -6.47 -9.43 -7.33
N THR A 87 -7.37 -10.05 -6.55
CA THR A 87 -8.68 -10.50 -7.04
C THR A 87 -9.71 -9.37 -7.07
N VAL A 88 -9.52 -8.38 -6.18
CA VAL A 88 -10.33 -7.14 -6.10
C VAL A 88 -9.66 -6.02 -6.89
N GLU A 89 -8.37 -5.79 -6.66
CA GLU A 89 -7.57 -4.72 -7.27
C GLU A 89 -6.95 -5.19 -8.59
N GLN A 90 -7.80 -5.59 -9.53
CA GLN A 90 -7.39 -6.26 -10.78
C GLN A 90 -6.46 -5.40 -11.64
N ASP A 91 -6.64 -4.09 -11.64
CA ASP A 91 -5.80 -3.15 -12.41
C ASP A 91 -4.35 -3.17 -11.92
N LEU A 92 -4.10 -3.21 -10.61
CA LEU A 92 -2.75 -3.42 -10.05
C LEU A 92 -2.20 -4.79 -10.45
N GLY A 93 -3.04 -5.84 -10.37
CA GLY A 93 -2.66 -7.19 -10.80
C GLY A 93 -2.20 -7.23 -12.25
N GLN A 94 -2.92 -6.57 -13.15
CA GLN A 94 -2.56 -6.46 -14.57
C GLN A 94 -1.33 -5.59 -14.79
N LYS A 95 -1.27 -4.40 -14.18
CA LYS A 95 -0.16 -3.43 -14.27
C LYS A 95 1.18 -4.09 -13.93
N TYR A 96 1.20 -4.94 -12.90
CA TYR A 96 2.41 -5.61 -12.44
C TYR A 96 2.54 -7.06 -12.92
N GLY A 97 1.66 -7.52 -13.81
CA GLY A 97 1.77 -8.83 -14.46
C GLY A 97 1.64 -10.02 -13.50
N ILE A 98 0.76 -9.92 -12.50
CA ILE A 98 0.50 -10.97 -11.52
C ILE A 98 -0.26 -12.12 -12.17
N LYS A 99 0.39 -13.29 -12.25
CA LYS A 99 -0.15 -14.51 -12.91
C LYS A 99 -0.45 -15.65 -11.95
N GLY A 100 -0.11 -15.50 -10.68
CA GLY A 100 -0.28 -16.51 -9.64
C GLY A 100 -0.10 -15.89 -8.26
N TYR A 101 -0.37 -16.67 -7.21
CA TYR A 101 -0.35 -16.18 -5.84
C TYR A 101 0.42 -17.12 -4.90
N PRO A 102 1.14 -16.59 -3.89
CA PRO A 102 1.52 -15.18 -3.79
C PRO A 102 2.56 -14.81 -4.86
N THR A 103 2.54 -13.56 -5.31
CA THR A 103 3.66 -12.94 -6.02
C THR A 103 4.10 -11.74 -5.21
N ILE A 104 5.39 -11.66 -4.89
CA ILE A 104 5.95 -10.59 -4.06
C ILE A 104 6.82 -9.71 -4.95
N LYS A 105 6.63 -8.40 -4.88
CA LYS A 105 7.47 -7.43 -5.61
C LYS A 105 8.01 -6.38 -4.67
N PHE A 106 9.29 -6.08 -4.84
CA PHE A 106 9.96 -4.99 -4.13
C PHE A 106 9.98 -3.76 -5.04
N PHE A 107 9.49 -2.65 -4.50
CA PHE A 107 9.43 -1.35 -5.14
C PHE A 107 10.46 -0.45 -4.46
N SER A 108 11.32 0.15 -5.27
CA SER A 108 12.29 1.15 -4.82
C SER A 108 12.44 2.23 -5.87
N ASP A 109 12.23 3.51 -5.51
CA ASP A 109 12.28 4.71 -6.38
C ASP A 109 11.93 4.50 -7.87
N SER A 110 12.86 3.93 -8.65
CA SER A 110 12.77 3.72 -10.11
C SER A 110 12.64 2.26 -10.56
N ASN A 111 12.64 1.29 -9.65
CA ASN A 111 12.75 -0.13 -9.93
C ASN A 111 11.64 -0.93 -9.26
N VAL A 112 11.15 -1.92 -9.99
CA VAL A 112 10.26 -2.96 -9.47
C VAL A 112 10.89 -4.30 -9.78
N ILE A 113 11.25 -5.05 -8.73
CA ILE A 113 11.86 -6.38 -8.87
C ILE A 113 10.96 -7.42 -8.23
N GLU A 114 10.92 -8.61 -8.81
CA GLU A 114 10.21 -9.74 -8.20
C GLU A 114 11.07 -10.38 -7.12
N TYR A 115 10.52 -10.49 -5.92
CA TYR A 115 11.19 -11.15 -4.81
C TYR A 115 10.93 -12.65 -4.89
N ASN A 116 12.02 -13.41 -5.07
CA ASN A 116 12.03 -14.86 -5.17
C ASN A 116 12.77 -15.52 -3.99
N GLY A 117 12.96 -14.77 -2.90
CA GLY A 117 13.64 -15.24 -1.70
C GLY A 117 12.76 -16.17 -0.86
N GLY A 118 13.16 -16.36 0.39
CA GLY A 118 12.47 -17.24 1.32
C GLY A 118 11.09 -16.70 1.74
N ARG A 119 10.41 -17.45 2.60
CA ARG A 119 9.02 -17.14 3.02
C ARG A 119 8.86 -17.17 4.54
N THR A 120 9.97 -17.04 5.25
CA THR A 120 10.00 -16.87 6.70
C THR A 120 10.23 -15.40 7.04
N ALA A 121 10.11 -15.04 8.32
CA ALA A 121 10.27 -13.65 8.74
C ALA A 121 11.73 -13.16 8.64
N ASP A 122 12.69 -14.07 8.70
CA ASP A 122 14.12 -13.77 8.72
C ASP A 122 14.76 -13.72 7.31
N ASP A 123 13.99 -14.04 6.26
CA ASP A 123 14.40 -14.04 4.84
C ASP A 123 14.18 -12.69 4.13
#